data_AF-A0A3S8RZX7-F1
#
_entry.id   AF-A0A3S8RZX7-F1
#
_cell.length_a   1.000
_cell.length_b   1.000
_cell.length_c   1.000
_cell.angle_alpha   90.00
_cell.angle_beta   90.00
_cell.angle_gamma   90.00
#
_symmetry.space_group_name_H-M   'P 1'
#
loop_
_entity.id
_entity.type
_entity.pdbx_description
1 polymer ?
#
loop_
_entity_poly.entity_id
_entity_poly.type
_entity_poly.pdbx_seq_one_letter_code
_entity_poly.pdbx_strand_id
1 'polypeptide(L)'
;MPDLTVFFIIVGMSAFQYFMASRNSFILGAVVPLLFTALVTWMFITSRIESKIAYSVLLVIGLIILIEEWARGRKSFRKRQQKEMEIMITKDL
;
A
#
# COMPACT_ATOMS: atom_id res chain seq x y z
N MET A 1 -12.73 -5.48 -28.47
CA MET A 1 -13.69 -5.61 -27.36
C MET A 1 -12.91 -5.67 -26.05
N PRO A 2 -12.51 -4.53 -25.48
CA PRO A 2 -11.69 -4.45 -24.28
C PRO A 2 -12.54 -4.41 -23.00
N ASP A 3 -13.39 -5.41 -22.76
CA ASP A 3 -14.37 -5.32 -21.66
C ASP A 3 -14.11 -6.36 -20.56
N LEU A 4 -13.62 -7.55 -20.90
CA LEU A 4 -13.34 -8.62 -19.92
C LEU A 4 -11.94 -8.51 -19.32
N THR A 5 -10.95 -8.06 -20.08
CA THR A 5 -9.56 -7.97 -19.61
C THR A 5 -9.40 -6.95 -18.48
N VAL A 6 -10.08 -5.80 -18.61
CA VAL A 6 -10.10 -4.75 -17.58
C VAL A 6 -10.83 -5.25 -16.33
N PHE A 7 -11.93 -5.98 -16.51
CA PHE A 7 -12.67 -6.59 -15.41
C PHE A 7 -11.82 -7.60 -14.62
N PHE A 8 -11.10 -8.51 -15.29
CA PHE A 8 -10.20 -9.46 -14.62
C PHE A 8 -9.04 -8.78 -13.88
N ILE A 9 -8.52 -7.67 -14.41
CA ILE A 9 -7.49 -6.87 -13.73
C ILE A 9 -8.04 -6.24 -12.46
N ILE A 10 -9.25 -5.66 -12.51
CA ILE A 10 -9.90 -5.03 -11.34
C ILE A 10 -10.23 -6.08 -10.27
N VAL A 11 -10.78 -7.22 -10.67
CA VAL A 11 -11.10 -8.34 -9.76
C VAL A 11 -9.82 -8.92 -9.15
N GLY A 12 -8.76 -9.10 -9.94
CA GLY A 12 -7.45 -9.54 -9.47
C GLY A 12 -6.84 -8.57 -8.46
N MET A 13 -6.86 -7.27 -8.75
CA MET A 13 -6.39 -6.22 -7.83
C MET A 13 -7.22 -6.20 -6.53
N SER A 14 -8.54 -6.33 -6.62
CA SER A 14 -9.44 -6.30 -5.45
C SER A 14 -9.23 -7.53 -4.56
N ALA A 15 -9.08 -8.71 -5.15
CA ALA A 15 -8.77 -9.94 -4.42
C ALA A 15 -7.38 -9.86 -3.76
N PHE A 16 -6.40 -9.31 -4.46
CA PHE A 16 -5.05 -9.10 -3.92
C PHE A 16 -5.04 -8.09 -2.77
N GLN A 17 -5.83 -7.02 -2.88
CA GLN A 17 -6.01 -5.99 -1.86
C GLN A 17 -6.71 -6.51 -0.60
N TYR A 18 -7.75 -7.34 -0.74
CA TYR A 18 -8.45 -7.97 0.39
C TYR A 18 -7.57 -9.00 1.10
N PHE A 19 -6.82 -9.80 0.32
CA PHE A 19 -5.84 -10.74 0.85
C PHE A 19 -4.69 -10.03 1.58
N MET A 20 -4.36 -8.80 1.15
CA MET A 20 -3.44 -7.89 1.82
C MET A 20 -3.96 -7.43 3.18
N ALA A 21 -5.15 -6.86 3.26
CA ALA A 21 -5.68 -6.30 4.50
C ALA A 21 -5.74 -7.32 5.67
N SER A 22 -5.81 -8.62 5.35
CA SER A 22 -5.91 -9.70 6.32
C SER A 22 -4.58 -10.14 6.97
N ARG A 23 -3.39 -9.91 6.38
CA ARG A 23 -2.15 -10.52 6.87
C ARG A 23 -1.14 -9.54 7.47
N ASN A 24 -0.64 -9.89 8.65
CA ASN A 24 0.41 -9.26 9.46
C ASN A 24 1.82 -9.12 8.79
N SER A 25 1.93 -9.08 7.46
CA SER A 25 3.21 -9.24 6.77
C SER A 25 3.79 -7.92 6.26
N PHE A 26 5.07 -7.71 6.59
CA PHE A 26 5.94 -6.62 6.12
C PHE A 26 5.87 -6.39 4.60
N ILE A 27 5.61 -7.47 3.85
CA ILE A 27 5.55 -7.55 2.40
C ILE A 27 4.44 -6.65 1.83
N LEU A 28 3.35 -6.44 2.55
CA LEU A 28 2.20 -5.65 2.07
C LEU A 28 2.48 -4.16 2.02
N GLY A 29 3.28 -3.66 2.96
CA GLY A 29 3.72 -2.28 2.95
C GLY A 29 4.59 -1.93 1.76
N ALA A 30 5.32 -2.89 1.22
CA ALA A 30 6.16 -2.71 0.03
C ALA A 30 5.34 -2.85 -1.28
N VAL A 31 4.24 -3.62 -1.25
CA VAL A 31 3.34 -3.77 -2.40
C VAL A 31 2.57 -2.48 -2.70
N VAL A 32 2.16 -1.71 -1.69
CA VAL A 32 1.40 -0.47 -1.92
C VAL A 32 2.21 0.58 -2.72
N PRO A 33 3.48 0.88 -2.40
CA PRO A 33 4.35 1.70 -3.24
C PRO A 33 4.47 1.18 -4.67
N LEU A 34 4.66 -0.13 -4.85
CA LEU A 34 4.75 -0.76 -6.17
C LEU A 34 3.47 -0.56 -7.00
N LEU A 35 2.29 -0.81 -6.41
CA LEU A 35 1.01 -0.58 -7.08
C LEU A 35 0.78 0.90 -7.41
N PHE A 36 1.14 1.80 -6.51
CA PHE A 36 1.08 3.23 -6.74
C PHE A 36 1.96 3.64 -7.94
N THR A 37 3.21 3.17 -8.00
CA THR A 37 4.09 3.46 -9.15
C THR A 37 3.53 2.93 -10.46
N ALA A 38 2.97 1.72 -10.48
CA ALA A 38 2.37 1.13 -11.67
C ALA A 38 1.16 1.93 -12.16
N LEU A 39 0.29 2.38 -11.24
CA LEU A 39 -0.88 3.20 -11.57
C LEU A 39 -0.51 4.58 -12.11
N VAL A 40 0.39 5.29 -11.43
CA VAL A 40 0.83 6.64 -11.87
C VAL A 40 1.56 6.55 -13.22
N THR A 41 2.35 5.49 -13.43
CA THR A 41 3.02 5.24 -14.72
C THR A 41 2.04 4.88 -15.82
N TRP A 42 1.00 4.08 -15.54
CA TRP A 42 -0.07 3.80 -16.49
C TRP A 42 -0.82 5.08 -16.89
N MET A 43 -1.13 5.96 -15.93
CA MET A 43 -1.77 7.25 -16.21
C MET A 43 -0.90 8.15 -17.09
N PHE A 44 0.42 8.10 -16.92
CA PHE A 44 1.36 8.82 -17.78
C PHE A 44 1.39 8.25 -19.21
N ILE A 45 1.45 6.92 -19.35
CA ILE A 45 1.48 6.25 -20.67
C ILE A 45 0.17 6.45 -21.44
N THR A 46 -0.96 6.49 -20.74
CA THR A 46 -2.29 6.75 -21.33
C THR A 46 -2.57 8.23 -21.57
N SER A 47 -1.56 9.09 -21.47
CA SER A 47 -1.65 10.55 -21.64
C SER A 47 -2.68 11.23 -20.72
N ARG A 48 -3.08 10.59 -19.62
CA ARG A 48 -3.90 11.24 -18.58
C ARG A 48 -3.08 12.26 -17.78
N ILE A 49 -1.77 12.09 -17.74
CA ILE A 49 -0.81 13.05 -17.20
C ILE A 49 0.12 13.43 -18.34
N GLU A 50 -0.10 14.59 -18.95
CA GLU A 50 0.69 15.02 -20.11
C GLU A 50 2.04 15.64 -19.69
N SER A 51 2.10 16.25 -18.51
CA SER A 51 3.31 16.90 -18.01
C SER A 51 4.25 15.91 -17.31
N LYS A 52 5.47 15.76 -17.85
CA LYS A 52 6.57 14.97 -17.24
C LYS A 52 6.92 15.47 -15.84
N ILE A 53 6.83 16.79 -15.63
CA ILE A 53 7.08 17.40 -14.32
C ILE A 53 5.99 17.00 -13.34
N ALA A 54 4.71 17.08 -13.75
CA ALA A 54 3.60 16.67 -12.91
C ALA A 54 3.67 15.18 -12.53
N TYR A 55 4.00 14.30 -13.49
CA TYR A 55 4.24 12.87 -13.24
C TYR A 55 5.33 12.66 -12.18
N SER A 56 6.49 13.30 -12.35
CA SER A 56 7.64 13.13 -11.46
C SER A 56 7.33 13.61 -10.04
N VAL A 57 6.68 14.76 -9.91
CA VAL A 57 6.29 15.34 -8.62
C VAL A 57 5.27 14.46 -7.91
N LEU A 58 4.21 14.01 -8.61
CA LEU A 58 3.20 13.11 -8.07
C LEU A 58 3.80 11.79 -7.58
N LEU A 59 4.71 11.21 -8.37
CA LEU A 59 5.33 9.95 -8.04
C LEU A 59 6.22 10.07 -6.80
N VAL A 60 7.07 11.10 -6.73
CA VAL A 60 7.97 11.31 -5.59
C VAL A 60 7.20 11.62 -4.31
N ILE A 61 6.27 12.58 -4.36
CA ILE A 61 5.49 12.98 -3.18
C ILE A 61 4.63 11.82 -2.70
N GLY A 62 3.93 11.12 -3.61
CA GLY A 62 3.08 10.00 -3.24
C GLY A 62 3.85 8.85 -2.59
N LEU A 63 5.05 8.53 -3.10
CA LEU A 63 5.90 7.50 -2.50
C LEU A 63 6.40 7.89 -1.10
N ILE A 64 6.81 9.14 -0.90
CA ILE A 64 7.24 9.63 0.43
C ILE A 64 6.11 9.45 1.45
N ILE A 65 4.90 9.89 1.11
CA ILE A 65 3.73 9.78 1.98
C ILE A 65 3.43 8.32 2.30
N LEU A 66 3.39 7.45 1.29
CA LEU A 66 3.10 6.02 1.45
C LEU A 66 4.10 5.32 2.37
N ILE A 67 5.39 5.61 2.20
CA ILE A 67 6.46 5.05 3.05
C ILE A 67 6.31 5.55 4.49
N GLU A 68 6.03 6.84 4.66
CA GLU A 68 5.88 7.45 5.99
C GLU A 68 4.66 6.90 6.74
N GLU A 69 3.51 6.78 6.07
CA GLU A 69 2.30 6.18 6.63
C GLU A 69 2.52 4.72 7.04
N TRP A 70 3.19 3.94 6.18
CA TRP A 70 3.52 2.57 6.52
C TRP A 70 4.44 2.47 7.74
N ALA A 71 5.49 3.29 7.79
CA ALA A 71 6.39 3.35 8.94
C ALA A 71 5.64 3.70 10.24
N ARG A 72 4.73 4.68 10.18
CA ARG A 72 3.85 5.04 11.31
C ARG A 72 2.93 3.89 11.73
N GLY A 73 2.27 3.23 10.78
CA GLY A 73 1.41 2.07 11.04
C GLY A 73 2.15 0.93 11.72
N ARG A 74 3.37 0.61 11.26
CA ARG A 74 4.24 -0.40 11.87
C ARG A 74 4.66 -0.04 13.29
N LYS A 75 4.99 1.23 13.54
CA LYS A 75 5.34 1.71 14.88
C LYS A 75 4.16 1.56 15.85
N SER A 76 2.95 1.88 15.40
CA SER A 76 1.71 1.70 16.17
C SER A 76 1.44 0.23 16.49
N PHE A 77 1.54 -0.64 15.48
CA PHE A 77 1.34 -2.08 15.67
C PHE A 77 2.32 -2.70 16.67
N ARG A 78 3.62 -2.35 16.56
CA ARG A 78 4.63 -2.81 17.52
C ARG A 78 4.34 -2.33 18.94
N LYS A 79 3.90 -1.08 19.11
CA LYS A 79 3.50 -0.54 20.41
C LYS A 79 2.32 -1.30 21.00
N ARG A 80 1.34 -1.68 20.18
CA ARG A 80 0.18 -2.46 20.63
C ARG A 80 0.59 -3.86 21.08
N GLN A 81 1.42 -4.56 20.30
CA GLN A 81 1.94 -5.87 20.70
C GLN A 81 2.75 -5.81 22.00
N GLN A 82 3.58 -4.77 22.19
CA GLN A 82 4.32 -4.59 23.45
C GLN A 82 3.38 -4.39 24.64
N LYS A 83 2.34 -3.57 24.49
CA LYS A 83 1.33 -3.39 25.54
C LYS A 83 0.57 -4.67 25.86
N GLU A 84 0.18 -5.43 24.85
CA GLU A 84 -0.51 -6.72 25.05
C GLU A 84 0.40 -7.71 25.81
N MET A 85 1.71 -7.72 25.51
CA MET A 85 2.70 -8.53 26.23
C MET A 85 2.90 -8.08 27.69
N GLU A 86 2.99 -6.78 27.97
CA GLU A 86 3.09 -6.25 29.35
C GLU A 86 1.87 -6.62 30.20
N ILE A 87 0.67 -6.57 29.61
CA ILE A 87 -0.58 -6.99 30.28
C ILE A 87 -0.55 -8.49 30.60
N MET A 88 -0.07 -9.32 29.67
CA MET A 88 0.06 -10.76 29.91
C MET A 88 1.04 -11.05 31.05
N ILE A 89 2.21 -10.40 31.08
CA ILE A 89 3.21 -10.55 32.16
C ILE A 89 2.62 -10.13 33.52
N THR A 90 1.89 -9.02 33.56
CA THR A 90 1.31 -8.50 34.82
C THR A 90 0.18 -9.39 35.35
N LYS A 91 -0.52 -10.14 34.48
CA LYS A 91 -1.58 -11.07 34.89
C LYS A 91 -1.05 -12.43 35.37
N ASP A 92 0.15 -12.79 34.95
CA ASP A 92 0.82 -14.05 35.35
C ASP A 92 1.56 -13.91 36.69
N LEU A 93 1.89 -12.69 37.11
CA LEU A 93 2.48 -12.34 38.42
C LEU A 93 1.40 -12.20 39.50
#